data_AF-A0A529FS26-F1
#
_entry.id   AF-A0A529FS26-F1
#
_cell.length_a   1.000
_cell.length_b   1.000
_cell.length_c   1.000
_cell.angle_alpha   90.00
_cell.angle_beta   90.00
_cell.angle_gamma   90.00
#
_symmetry.space_group_name_H-M   'P 1'
#
loop_
_entity.id
_entity.type
_entity.pdbx_description
1 polymer ?
#
loop_
_entity_poly.entity_id
_entity_poly.type
_entity_poly.pdbx_seq_one_letter_code
_entity_poly.pdbx_strand_id
1 'polypeptide(L)' 'MSKNALPLVISAPEPRTLELIFTPPQLARFRKKYRIVETTPEMVARLPSDILAEARYIV' A
#
# COMPACT_ATOMS: atom_id res chain seq x y z
N MET A 1 -9.48 16.00 -5.84
CA MET A 1 -9.69 14.61 -6.31
C MET A 1 -8.38 14.14 -6.92
N SER A 2 -7.80 13.08 -6.38
CA SER A 2 -6.43 12.63 -6.66
C SER A 2 -6.24 12.31 -8.15
N LYS A 3 -5.18 12.84 -8.76
CA LYS A 3 -4.90 12.84 -10.21
C LYS A 3 -4.48 11.48 -10.79
N ASN A 4 -4.70 10.38 -10.09
CA ASN A 4 -4.16 9.07 -10.45
C ASN A 4 -5.26 8.03 -10.60
N ALA A 5 -5.24 7.28 -11.71
CA ALA A 5 -6.32 6.37 -12.09
C ALA A 5 -6.45 5.15 -11.15
N LEU A 6 -5.37 4.79 -10.46
CA LEU A 6 -5.35 3.65 -9.54
C LEU A 6 -5.33 4.12 -8.07
N PRO A 7 -6.15 3.49 -7.20
CA PRO A 7 -6.16 3.78 -5.77
C PRO A 7 -4.80 3.49 -5.12
N LEU A 8 -4.43 4.33 -4.15
CA LEU A 8 -3.21 4.17 -3.36
C LEU A 8 -3.47 3.31 -2.12
N VAL A 9 -2.56 2.37 -1.87
CA VAL A 9 -2.53 1.50 -0.69
C VAL A 9 -1.21 1.70 0.02
N ILE A 10 -1.25 1.95 1.32
CA ILE A 10 -0.05 1.93 2.16
C ILE A 10 0.09 0.50 2.69
N SER A 11 1.26 -0.10 2.53
CA SER A 11 1.57 -1.45 3.00
C SER A 11 2.52 -1.35 4.19
N ALA A 12 2.03 -1.68 5.38
CA ALA A 12 2.79 -1.79 6.62
C ALA A 12 2.43 -3.10 7.39
N PRO A 13 2.62 -4.29 6.77
CA PRO A 13 2.06 -5.55 7.27
C PRO A 13 2.81 -6.19 8.44
N GLU A 14 3.80 -5.49 9.04
CA GLU A 14 4.66 -6.03 10.11
C GLU A 14 3.82 -6.62 11.27
N PRO A 15 4.18 -7.80 11.82
CA PRO A 15 5.37 -8.62 11.59
C PRO A 15 5.31 -9.55 10.36
N ARG A 16 4.31 -9.39 9.48
CA ARG A 16 4.15 -10.18 8.25
C ARG A 16 4.70 -9.41 7.04
N THR A 17 4.75 -10.09 5.90
CA THR A 17 5.09 -9.50 4.60
C THR A 17 3.98 -9.75 3.60
N LEU A 18 3.95 -8.97 2.51
CA LEU A 18 2.99 -9.18 1.42
C LEU A 18 3.15 -10.57 0.79
N GLU A 19 4.39 -11.02 0.63
CA GLU A 19 4.74 -12.34 0.10
C GLU A 19 4.27 -13.49 1.01
N LEU A 20 4.17 -13.25 2.32
CA LEU A 20 3.66 -14.23 3.28
C LEU A 20 2.14 -14.33 3.24
N ILE A 21 1.44 -13.20 3.09
CA ILE A 21 -0.03 -13.13 3.18
C ILE A 21 -0.73 -13.26 1.83
N PHE A 22 -0.01 -13.11 0.72
CA PHE A 22 -0.53 -13.29 -0.63
C PHE A 22 0.12 -14.49 -1.32
N THR A 23 -0.71 -15.30 -2.00
CA THR A 23 -0.17 -16.22 -3.00
C THR A 23 0.45 -15.43 -4.16
N PRO A 24 1.48 -15.97 -4.87
CA PRO A 24 2.11 -15.29 -5.99
C PRO A 24 1.15 -14.69 -7.05
N PRO A 25 0.11 -15.42 -7.54
CA PRO A 25 -0.82 -14.84 -8.51
C PRO A 25 -1.70 -13.73 -7.92
N GLN A 26 -1.99 -13.76 -6.61
CA GLN A 26 -2.75 -12.70 -5.95
C GLN A 26 -1.89 -11.46 -5.70
N LEU A 27 -0.62 -11.62 -5.33
CA LEU A 27 0.32 -10.51 -5.19
C LEU A 27 0.52 -9.77 -6.51
N ALA A 28 0.67 -10.50 -7.62
CA ALA A 28 0.76 -9.92 -8.96
C ALA A 28 -0.52 -9.13 -9.33
N ARG A 29 -1.70 -9.66 -9.00
CA ARG A 29 -2.98 -8.96 -9.21
C ARG A 29 -3.08 -7.71 -8.33
N PHE A 30 -2.62 -7.77 -7.09
CA PHE A 30 -2.60 -6.65 -6.15
C PHE A 30 -1.70 -5.52 -6.67
N ARG A 31 -0.45 -5.82 -7.03
CA ARG A 31 0.51 -4.87 -7.62
C ARG A 31 0.04 -4.27 -8.95
N LYS A 32 -0.82 -4.96 -9.71
CA LYS A 32 -1.42 -4.45 -10.96
C LYS A 32 -2.61 -3.51 -10.74
N LYS A 33 -3.40 -3.72 -9.67
CA LYS A 33 -4.63 -2.96 -9.41
C LYS A 33 -4.43 -1.72 -8.54
N TYR A 34 -3.35 -1.68 -7.78
CA TYR A 34 -3.11 -0.64 -6.78
C TYR A 34 -1.73 -0.01 -6.95
N ARG A 35 -1.64 1.27 -6.60
CA ARG A 35 -0.34 1.89 -6.29
C ARG A 35 -0.01 1.56 -4.86
N ILE A 36 1.09 0.87 -4.61
CA ILE A 36 1.46 0.40 -3.28
C ILE A 36 2.66 1.21 -2.80
N VAL A 37 2.54 1.80 -1.62
CA VAL A 37 3.63 2.43 -0.89
C VAL A 37 3.99 1.52 0.26
N GLU A 38 5.11 0.81 0.16
CA GLU A 38 5.61 -0.06 1.24
C GLU A 38 6.33 0.79 2.29
N THR A 39 6.01 0.55 3.57
CA THR A 39 6.56 1.26 4.72
C THR A 39 6.44 0.39 5.99
N THR A 40 6.91 0.89 7.13
CA THR A 40 6.72 0.23 8.44
C THR A 40 5.62 0.95 9.24
N PRO A 41 4.98 0.29 10.22
CA PRO A 41 3.92 0.90 11.03
C PRO A 41 4.36 2.23 11.67
N GLU A 42 5.61 2.33 12.13
CA GLU A 42 6.19 3.53 12.75
C GLU A 42 6.40 4.66 11.74
N MET A 43 6.65 4.29 10.48
CA MET A 43 6.92 5.23 9.40
C MET A 43 5.66 5.71 8.68
N VAL A 44 4.51 5.03 8.83
CA VAL A 44 3.22 5.45 8.24
C VAL A 44 2.91 6.91 8.61
N ALA A 45 3.04 7.29 9.88
CA ALA A 45 2.74 8.65 10.34
C ALA A 45 3.73 9.71 9.80
N ARG A 46 4.87 9.28 9.26
CA ARG A 46 5.91 10.15 8.68
C ARG A 46 5.82 10.24 7.16
N LEU A 47 4.86 9.56 6.54
CA LEU A 47 4.64 9.66 5.10
C LEU A 47 4.24 11.10 4.71
N PRO A 48 4.60 11.54 3.49
CA PRO A 48 4.16 12.82 2.98
C PRO A 48 2.63 12.98 3.04
N SER A 49 2.17 14.20 3.37
CA SER A 49 0.74 14.48 3.57
C SER A 49 -0.11 14.22 2.32
N ASP A 50 0.47 14.39 1.14
CA ASP A 50 -0.17 14.06 -0.15
C ASP A 50 -0.39 12.56 -0.31
N ILE A 51 0.57 11.72 0.08
CA ILE A 51 0.41 10.26 0.09
C ILE A 51 -0.68 9.84 1.09
N LEU A 52 -0.65 10.41 2.31
CA LEU A 52 -1.66 10.15 3.33
C LEU A 52 -3.07 10.56 2.88
N ALA A 53 -3.20 11.70 2.19
CA ALA A 53 -4.46 12.17 1.65
C ALA A 53 -4.98 11.33 0.47
N GLU A 54 -4.08 10.67 -0.28
CA GLU A 54 -4.44 9.78 -1.39
C GLU A 54 -4.71 8.33 -0.98
N ALA A 55 -4.22 7.91 0.20
CA ALA A 55 -4.34 6.55 0.67
C ALA A 55 -5.81 6.17 0.89
N ARG A 56 -6.24 5.10 0.20
CA ARG A 56 -7.60 4.55 0.32
C ARG A 56 -7.65 3.35 1.25
N TYR A 57 -6.56 2.60 1.34
CA TYR A 57 -6.45 1.39 2.15
C TYR A 57 -5.08 1.33 2.82
N ILE A 58 -5.02 0.61 3.95
CA ILE A 58 -3.79 0.23 4.63
C ILE A 58 -3.80 -1.30 4.75
N VAL A 59 -2.69 -1.96 4.44
CA VAL A 59 -2.53 -3.43 4.53
C VAL A 59 -1.32 -3.81 5.36
#